data_AF-A0A822FMB8-F1
#
_entry.id   AF-A0A822FMB8-F1
#
_cell.length_a   1.000
_cell.length_b   1.000
_cell.length_c   1.000
_cell.angle_alpha   90.00
_cell.angle_beta   90.00
_cell.angle_gamma   90.00
#
_symmetry.space_group_name_H-M   'P 1'
#
loop_
_entity.id
_entity.type
_entity.pdbx_description
1 polymer ?
#
loop_
_entity_poly.entity_id
_entity_poly.type
_entity_poly.pdbx_seq_one_letter_code
_entity_poly.pdbx_strand_id
1 'polypeptide(L)'
;GVWRGTVPPLPDGSPAIKHGQAIKLLLETSDGELVDRICPWSRYVQRPEKANVYHGVFYNLSEDQIYKFKYPQPKKRDRLKIYEAHVGISSSKEEVSTYENFRINVIPHIVKQGYNTIQLMAIMEHSYYASFGYQVTNFFAASSRYGTLEELKALVDEAHKHDLTVILDLVHSHSSKNVLDGLNMFDGTDSCFFHDSPRGYHMLWDSRCFNYLAREVMRFLLSNIRYWLEEYKFDGFRFDGVSSMLYHSHGLGHNFSGTYKEYFGLATDTDSFNYLQLAHHVIQTLFPESITIAEEVSGMPTLCRPLAEGGAGFDYRLAMAIPDLWIK
;
A
#
# COMPACT_ATOMS: atom_id res chain seq x y z
N GLY A 1 7.42 -24.08 -2.69
CA GLY A 1 8.79 -23.55 -2.84
C GLY A 1 8.98 -22.32 -1.99
N VAL A 2 9.29 -22.46 -0.70
CA VAL A 2 9.78 -21.35 0.14
C VAL A 2 11.26 -21.60 0.38
N TRP A 3 12.11 -20.63 0.04
CA TRP A 3 13.54 -20.71 0.24
C TRP A 3 13.92 -20.12 1.60
N ARG A 4 14.82 -20.77 2.32
CA ARG A 4 15.31 -20.33 3.63
C ARG A 4 16.82 -20.53 3.69
N GLY A 5 17.51 -19.56 4.27
CA GLY A 5 18.95 -19.61 4.52
C GLY A 5 19.27 -18.85 5.80
N THR A 6 20.39 -19.20 6.43
CA THR A 6 20.92 -18.46 7.58
C THR A 6 22.32 -18.01 7.21
N VAL A 7 22.56 -16.70 7.26
CA VAL A 7 23.92 -16.14 7.13
C VAL A 7 24.45 -15.99 8.56
N PRO A 8 25.53 -16.70 8.94
CA PRO A 8 26.07 -16.62 10.29
C PRO A 8 26.61 -15.21 10.58
N PRO A 9 26.66 -14.78 11.85
CA PRO A 9 27.31 -13.52 12.21
C PRO A 9 28.80 -13.56 11.86
N LEU A 10 29.41 -12.38 11.76
CA LEU A 10 30.87 -12.26 11.65
C LEU A 10 31.56 -12.74 12.95
N PRO A 11 32.87 -13.01 12.94
CA PRO A 11 33.60 -13.49 14.12
C PRO A 11 33.51 -12.57 15.34
N ASP A 12 33.23 -11.28 15.15
CA ASP A 12 33.02 -10.29 16.21
C ASP A 12 31.58 -10.26 16.76
N GLY A 13 30.70 -11.12 16.26
CA GLY A 13 29.29 -11.20 16.63
C GLY A 13 28.36 -10.24 15.88
N SER A 14 28.90 -9.37 15.01
CA SER A 14 28.08 -8.42 14.25
C SER A 14 27.36 -9.07 13.06
N PRO A 15 26.25 -8.47 12.57
CA PRO A 15 25.55 -8.99 11.39
C PRO A 15 26.44 -9.02 10.14
N ALA A 16 26.44 -10.16 9.42
CA ALA A 16 27.21 -10.32 8.19
C ALA A 16 26.75 -9.40 7.05
N ILE A 17 25.47 -9.00 7.06
CA ILE A 17 24.92 -8.00 6.14
C ILE A 17 24.74 -6.72 6.95
N LYS A 18 25.46 -5.67 6.59
CA LYS A 18 25.44 -4.39 7.29
C LYS A 18 24.22 -3.57 6.88
N HIS A 19 23.71 -2.77 7.80
CA HIS A 19 22.70 -1.78 7.47
C HIS A 19 23.13 -0.90 6.29
N GLY A 20 22.21 -0.65 5.35
CA GLY A 20 22.45 0.19 4.18
C GLY A 20 23.09 -0.56 3.00
N GLN A 21 23.49 -1.82 3.17
CA GLN A 21 24.00 -2.61 2.04
C GLN A 21 22.88 -2.98 1.06
N ALA A 22 23.20 -2.87 -0.23
CA ALA A 22 22.31 -3.34 -1.29
C ALA A 22 22.24 -4.87 -1.28
N ILE A 23 21.03 -5.41 -1.45
CA ILE A 23 20.74 -6.84 -1.49
C ILE A 23 19.74 -7.16 -2.60
N LYS A 24 19.99 -8.27 -3.28
CA LYS A 24 19.07 -8.88 -4.26
C LYS A 24 19.03 -10.39 -4.07
N LEU A 25 17.96 -10.99 -4.55
CA LEU A 25 17.81 -12.45 -4.65
C LEU A 25 18.24 -12.86 -6.07
N LEU A 26 19.19 -13.78 -6.16
CA LEU A 26 19.52 -14.46 -7.41
C LEU A 26 18.70 -15.74 -7.49
N LEU A 27 17.85 -15.85 -8.51
CA LEU A 27 16.96 -16.98 -8.73
C LEU A 27 17.32 -17.66 -10.05
N GLU A 28 17.29 -18.98 -10.07
CA GLU A 28 17.33 -19.76 -11.31
C GLU A 28 15.89 -20.11 -11.69
N THR A 29 15.45 -19.66 -12.87
CA THR A 29 14.10 -19.93 -13.38
C THR A 29 13.96 -21.38 -13.85
N SER A 30 12.73 -21.83 -14.13
CA SER A 30 12.49 -23.17 -14.68
C SER A 30 13.21 -23.43 -16.01
N ASP A 31 13.52 -22.37 -16.74
CA ASP A 31 14.19 -22.43 -18.05
C ASP A 31 15.72 -22.35 -17.92
N GLY A 32 16.26 -22.31 -16.68
CA GLY A 32 17.70 -22.28 -16.38
C GLY A 32 18.33 -20.89 -16.45
N GLU A 33 17.53 -19.82 -16.58
CA GLU A 33 18.04 -18.45 -16.57
C GLU A 33 18.27 -17.96 -15.14
N LEU A 34 19.41 -17.31 -14.90
CA LEU A 34 19.68 -16.62 -13.65
C LEU A 34 19.13 -15.19 -13.70
N VAL A 35 18.26 -14.87 -12.75
CA VAL A 35 17.59 -13.57 -12.67
C VAL A 35 17.74 -12.94 -11.29
N ASP A 36 18.02 -11.63 -11.27
CA ASP A 36 18.03 -10.84 -10.05
C ASP A 36 16.62 -10.31 -9.74
N ARG A 37 16.21 -10.40 -8.47
CA ARG A 37 14.95 -9.83 -7.96
C ARG A 37 15.16 -9.08 -6.65
N ILE A 38 14.36 -8.05 -6.43
CA ILE A 38 14.21 -7.46 -5.10
C ILE A 38 13.34 -8.41 -4.26
N CYS A 39 13.67 -8.58 -2.98
CA CYS A 39 12.84 -9.39 -2.09
C CYS A 39 11.45 -8.73 -1.96
N PRO A 40 10.34 -9.47 -2.15
CA PRO A 40 8.97 -8.95 -2.00
C PRO A 40 8.70 -8.29 -0.64
N TRP A 41 9.45 -8.69 0.37
CA TRP A 41 9.36 -8.25 1.77
C TRP A 41 10.39 -7.17 2.12
N SER A 42 11.06 -6.57 1.14
CA SER A 42 12.04 -5.50 1.38
C SER A 42 11.35 -4.31 2.04
N ARG A 43 11.87 -3.87 3.18
CA ARG A 43 11.36 -2.72 3.94
C ARG A 43 11.86 -1.38 3.42
N TYR A 44 12.96 -1.40 2.69
CA TYR A 44 13.52 -0.22 2.06
C TYR A 44 14.19 -0.65 0.77
N VAL A 45 13.96 0.15 -0.27
CA VAL A 45 14.64 0.03 -1.55
C VAL A 45 15.14 1.42 -1.91
N GLN A 46 16.17 1.50 -2.73
CA GLN A 46 16.64 2.80 -3.22
C GLN A 46 17.09 2.64 -4.66
N ARG A 47 16.94 3.69 -5.45
CA ARG A 47 17.59 3.79 -6.77
C ARG A 47 18.91 4.53 -6.63
N PRO A 48 20.06 3.84 -6.74
CA PRO A 48 21.36 4.51 -6.77
C PRO A 48 21.42 5.54 -7.91
N GLU A 49 22.16 6.65 -7.72
CA GLU A 49 22.24 7.74 -8.70
C GLU A 49 22.68 7.29 -10.10
N LYS A 50 23.56 6.28 -10.18
CA LYS A 50 24.11 5.76 -11.44
C LYS A 50 23.35 4.54 -11.98
N ALA A 51 22.28 4.12 -11.32
CA ALA A 51 21.52 2.92 -11.68
C ALA A 51 20.14 3.29 -12.24
N ASN A 52 19.71 2.53 -13.25
CA ASN A 52 18.38 2.66 -13.83
C ASN A 52 17.33 1.81 -13.11
N VAL A 53 17.76 1.00 -12.13
CA VAL A 53 16.92 0.05 -11.38
C VAL A 53 17.06 0.27 -9.88
N TYR A 54 16.03 -0.12 -9.15
CA TYR A 54 16.00 -0.12 -7.70
C TYR A 54 16.75 -1.32 -7.13
N HIS A 55 17.35 -1.11 -5.97
CA HIS A 55 18.02 -2.15 -5.20
C HIS A 55 17.31 -2.30 -3.85
N GLY A 56 17.13 -3.54 -3.41
CA GLY A 56 16.79 -3.82 -2.01
C GLY A 56 17.89 -3.28 -1.11
N VAL A 57 17.53 -2.69 0.02
CA VAL A 57 18.48 -2.21 1.01
C VAL A 57 18.23 -2.96 2.31
N PHE A 58 19.28 -3.58 2.86
CA PHE A 58 19.19 -4.23 4.16
C PHE A 58 19.02 -3.15 5.24
N TYR A 59 17.79 -3.01 5.73
CA TYR A 59 17.43 -2.01 6.73
C TYR A 59 17.45 -2.66 8.12
N ASN A 60 18.48 -2.40 8.92
CA ASN A 60 18.69 -3.02 10.23
C ASN A 60 19.44 -2.06 11.16
N LEU A 61 18.74 -1.00 11.58
CA LEU A 61 19.25 0.01 12.49
C LEU A 61 19.55 -0.55 13.88
N SER A 62 20.47 0.07 14.61
CA SER A 62 20.68 -0.21 16.03
C SER A 62 19.54 0.37 16.87
N GLU A 63 19.37 -0.14 18.10
CA GLU A 63 18.22 0.22 18.96
C GLU A 63 18.12 1.71 19.28
N ASP A 64 19.25 2.42 19.33
CA ASP A 64 19.34 3.86 19.54
C ASP A 64 18.96 4.68 18.30
N GLN A 65 19.05 4.09 17.11
CA GLN A 65 18.70 4.72 15.84
C GLN A 65 17.24 4.49 15.45
N ILE A 66 16.60 3.46 16.00
CA ILE A 66 15.18 3.17 15.76
C ILE A 66 14.33 4.27 16.42
N TYR A 67 13.45 4.87 15.63
CA TYR A 67 12.47 5.85 16.07
C TYR A 67 11.51 5.21 17.08
N LYS A 68 11.33 5.89 18.21
CA LYS A 68 10.40 5.52 19.27
C LYS A 68 9.25 6.51 19.26
N PHE A 69 8.06 6.04 18.92
CA PHE A 69 6.82 6.83 18.98
C PHE A 69 6.62 7.39 20.39
N LYS A 70 6.25 8.66 20.46
CA LYS A 70 6.14 9.42 21.71
C LYS A 70 4.69 9.74 22.05
N TYR A 71 3.82 9.80 21.04
CA TYR A 71 2.44 10.19 21.19
C TYR A 71 1.52 8.98 20.96
N PRO A 72 0.41 8.87 21.69
CA PRO A 72 -0.57 7.81 21.46
C PRO A 72 -1.32 8.06 20.15
N GLN A 73 -1.76 6.97 19.51
CA GLN A 73 -2.71 7.06 18.40
C GLN A 73 -4.00 7.75 18.86
N PRO A 74 -4.55 8.70 18.09
CA PRO A 74 -5.86 9.29 18.35
C PRO A 74 -6.96 8.22 18.37
N LYS A 75 -8.05 8.51 19.09
CA LYS A 75 -9.24 7.64 19.06
C LYS A 75 -9.98 7.79 17.73
N LYS A 76 -10.69 6.73 17.32
CA LYS A 76 -11.59 6.76 16.17
C LYS A 76 -12.64 7.85 16.35
N ARG A 77 -12.95 8.55 15.26
CA ARG A 77 -13.93 9.64 15.22
C ARG A 77 -15.10 9.28 14.31
N ASP A 78 -16.28 9.75 14.70
CA ASP A 78 -17.52 9.57 13.91
C ASP A 78 -17.58 10.45 12.66
N ARG A 79 -16.75 11.50 12.58
CA ARG A 79 -16.73 12.45 11.45
C ARG A 79 -15.31 12.79 11.05
N LEU A 80 -14.97 12.44 9.82
CA LEU A 80 -13.65 12.70 9.25
C LEU A 80 -13.68 13.96 8.40
N LYS A 81 -12.78 14.89 8.71
CA LYS A 81 -12.38 16.02 7.89
C LYS A 81 -10.98 15.68 7.39
N ILE A 82 -10.95 15.10 6.20
CA ILE A 82 -9.73 14.51 5.62
C ILE A 82 -9.00 15.56 4.78
N TYR A 83 -7.72 15.78 5.09
CA TYR A 83 -6.78 16.48 4.23
C TYR A 83 -6.00 15.43 3.44
N GLU A 84 -6.30 15.28 2.16
CA GLU A 84 -5.56 14.37 1.28
C GLU A 84 -4.26 15.03 0.80
N ALA A 85 -3.17 14.27 0.85
CA ALA A 85 -1.85 14.80 0.57
C ALA A 85 -0.92 13.77 -0.07
N HIS A 86 0.00 14.30 -0.88
CA HIS A 86 1.13 13.57 -1.45
C HIS A 86 2.43 14.27 -1.01
N VAL A 87 3.29 13.55 -0.28
CA VAL A 87 4.50 14.12 0.34
C VAL A 87 5.42 14.76 -0.68
N GLY A 88 5.72 14.08 -1.79
CA GLY A 88 6.70 14.56 -2.78
C GLY A 88 6.35 15.87 -3.48
N ILE A 89 5.10 16.33 -3.47
CA ILE A 89 4.66 17.60 -4.11
C ILE A 89 4.20 18.64 -3.08
N SER A 90 4.54 18.44 -1.81
CA SER A 90 4.03 19.23 -0.68
C SER A 90 4.85 20.50 -0.36
N SER A 91 5.71 20.94 -1.28
CA SER A 91 6.51 22.16 -1.13
C SER A 91 6.39 23.05 -2.34
N SER A 92 6.67 24.34 -2.17
CA SER A 92 6.70 25.31 -3.27
C SER A 92 7.94 25.21 -4.15
N LYS A 93 8.89 24.33 -3.82
CA LYS A 93 10.10 24.12 -4.61
C LYS A 93 9.83 23.10 -5.71
N GLU A 94 10.50 23.27 -6.85
CA GLU A 94 10.45 22.35 -7.99
C GLU A 94 11.33 21.09 -7.78
N GLU A 95 11.22 20.48 -6.59
CA GLU A 95 11.95 19.28 -6.21
C GLU A 95 11.02 18.31 -5.47
N VAL A 96 11.40 17.04 -5.39
CA VAL A 96 10.66 16.07 -4.57
C VAL A 96 10.83 16.45 -3.11
N SER A 97 9.72 16.79 -2.45
CA SER A 97 9.73 17.14 -1.03
C SER A 97 9.87 15.90 -0.12
N THR A 98 10.20 16.13 1.15
CA THR A 98 10.56 15.08 2.10
C THR A 98 9.51 14.88 3.19
N TYR A 99 9.55 13.72 3.85
CA TYR A 99 8.75 13.45 5.06
C TYR A 99 8.98 14.52 6.12
N GLU A 100 10.23 14.94 6.30
CA GLU A 100 10.60 15.96 7.29
C GLU A 100 10.03 17.34 6.96
N ASN A 101 10.04 17.73 5.67
CA ASN A 101 9.40 18.96 5.24
C ASN A 101 7.88 18.91 5.50
N PHE A 102 7.24 17.79 5.17
CA PHE A 102 5.82 17.59 5.44
C PHE A 102 5.50 17.71 6.94
N ARG A 103 6.31 17.03 7.77
CA ARG A 103 6.21 17.04 9.23
C ARG A 103 6.28 18.44 9.81
N ILE A 104 7.27 19.23 9.41
CA ILE A 104 7.53 20.56 9.99
C ILE A 104 6.60 21.63 9.41
N ASN A 105 6.33 21.60 8.11
CA ASN A 105 5.70 22.74 7.43
C ASN A 105 4.24 22.49 7.04
N VAL A 106 3.86 21.25 6.75
CA VAL A 106 2.53 20.93 6.22
C VAL A 106 1.57 20.51 7.34
N ILE A 107 2.00 19.68 8.29
CA ILE A 107 1.15 19.29 9.43
C ILE A 107 0.60 20.50 10.20
N PRO A 108 1.40 21.53 10.57
CA PRO A 108 0.86 22.71 11.25
C PRO A 108 -0.17 23.47 10.41
N HIS A 109 -0.01 23.47 9.08
CA HIS A 109 -1.01 24.05 8.18
C HIS A 109 -2.33 23.27 8.23
N ILE A 110 -2.29 21.95 8.17
CA ILE A 110 -3.46 21.07 8.26
C ILE A 110 -4.20 21.30 9.58
N VAL A 111 -3.48 21.35 10.70
CA VAL A 111 -4.03 21.64 12.03
C VAL A 111 -4.72 23.00 12.06
N LYS A 112 -4.06 24.04 11.53
CA LYS A 112 -4.61 25.40 11.48
C LYS A 112 -5.92 25.48 10.69
N GLN A 113 -6.07 24.68 9.64
CA GLN A 113 -7.30 24.62 8.83
C GLN A 113 -8.43 23.83 9.51
N GLY A 114 -8.16 23.14 10.62
CA GLY A 114 -9.18 22.42 11.41
C GLY A 114 -9.59 21.06 10.83
N TYR A 115 -8.73 20.46 10.01
CA TYR A 115 -8.83 19.05 9.63
C TYR A 115 -8.49 18.17 10.83
N ASN A 116 -8.98 16.92 10.82
CA ASN A 116 -8.75 15.97 11.90
C ASN A 116 -8.16 14.63 11.41
N THR A 117 -8.02 14.48 10.09
CA THR A 117 -7.48 13.28 9.47
C THR A 117 -6.60 13.69 8.29
N ILE A 118 -5.47 13.00 8.09
CA ILE A 118 -4.63 13.11 6.91
C ILE A 118 -4.78 11.82 6.11
N GLN A 119 -5.07 11.92 4.82
CA GLN A 119 -4.94 10.79 3.88
C GLN A 119 -3.58 10.94 3.19
N LEU A 120 -2.66 10.01 3.43
CA LEU A 120 -1.33 10.00 2.80
C LEU A 120 -1.30 9.05 1.61
N MET A 121 -1.09 9.62 0.44
CA MET A 121 -0.91 8.91 -0.82
C MET A 121 0.56 8.60 -1.10
N ALA A 122 0.79 7.64 -2.01
CA ALA A 122 2.10 7.34 -2.59
C ALA A 122 3.19 6.93 -1.59
N ILE A 123 2.83 6.38 -0.43
CA ILE A 123 3.80 5.93 0.57
C ILE A 123 4.40 4.57 0.21
N MET A 124 3.60 3.61 -0.26
CA MET A 124 4.13 2.34 -0.75
C MET A 124 5.02 2.61 -1.96
N GLU A 125 6.20 2.01 -1.99
CA GLU A 125 7.20 2.36 -2.99
C GLU A 125 6.74 2.00 -4.40
N HIS A 126 6.98 2.93 -5.31
CA HIS A 126 6.59 2.89 -6.71
C HIS A 126 7.74 3.48 -7.55
N SER A 127 8.19 2.79 -8.60
CA SER A 127 9.34 3.25 -9.40
C SER A 127 8.98 4.39 -10.36
N TYR A 128 7.73 4.48 -10.80
CA TYR A 128 7.24 5.53 -11.69
C TYR A 128 6.58 6.66 -10.88
N TYR A 129 7.31 7.76 -10.66
CA TYR A 129 6.84 8.87 -9.81
C TYR A 129 5.51 9.49 -10.29
N ALA A 130 5.31 9.59 -11.60
CA ALA A 130 4.08 10.13 -12.18
C ALA A 130 2.88 9.15 -12.10
N SER A 131 3.07 7.93 -11.58
CA SER A 131 1.93 7.07 -11.20
C SER A 131 1.18 7.57 -9.98
N PHE A 132 1.70 8.60 -9.29
CA PHE A 132 1.10 9.15 -8.07
C PHE A 132 0.91 8.13 -6.94
N GLY A 133 1.74 7.08 -6.95
CA GLY A 133 1.70 5.99 -5.97
C GLY A 133 0.99 4.73 -6.44
N TYR A 134 0.23 4.79 -7.54
CA TYR A 134 -0.65 3.68 -7.93
C TYR A 134 0.08 2.48 -8.56
N GLN A 135 1.28 2.70 -9.13
CA GLN A 135 2.09 1.61 -9.70
C GLN A 135 3.10 1.08 -8.66
N VAL A 136 2.58 0.48 -7.58
CA VAL A 136 3.41 -0.04 -6.49
C VAL A 136 4.33 -1.17 -6.98
N THR A 137 5.59 -1.10 -6.57
CA THR A 137 6.61 -2.12 -6.86
C THR A 137 7.03 -2.88 -5.60
N ASN A 138 7.19 -2.20 -4.46
CA ASN A 138 7.69 -2.81 -3.22
C ASN A 138 6.74 -2.49 -2.05
N PHE A 139 5.84 -3.43 -1.77
CA PHE A 139 4.68 -3.20 -0.91
C PHE A 139 5.02 -2.92 0.56
N PHE A 140 6.15 -3.44 1.04
CA PHE A 140 6.62 -3.23 2.43
C PHE A 140 7.60 -2.06 2.55
N ALA A 141 7.94 -1.40 1.44
CA ALA A 141 8.87 -0.29 1.42
C ALA A 141 8.13 1.05 1.44
N ALA A 142 8.48 1.91 2.39
CA ALA A 142 8.13 3.32 2.32
C ALA A 142 8.95 3.97 1.21
N SER A 143 8.34 4.84 0.40
CA SER A 143 9.00 5.40 -0.78
C SER A 143 10.25 6.17 -0.37
N SER A 144 11.39 5.75 -0.90
CA SER A 144 12.70 6.25 -0.52
C SER A 144 12.98 7.67 -1.02
N ARG A 145 12.13 8.17 -1.92
CA ARG A 145 12.27 9.52 -2.49
C ARG A 145 12.03 10.61 -1.46
N TYR A 146 11.20 10.34 -0.46
CA TYR A 146 10.82 11.33 0.54
C TYR A 146 11.67 11.26 1.81
N GLY A 147 12.45 10.18 1.97
CA GLY A 147 13.29 9.95 3.13
C GLY A 147 13.32 8.49 3.57
N THR A 148 13.75 8.29 4.80
CA THR A 148 13.90 7.02 5.49
C THR A 148 12.61 6.57 6.18
N LEU A 149 12.60 5.30 6.63
CA LEU A 149 11.48 4.74 7.40
C LEU A 149 11.26 5.49 8.71
N GLU A 150 12.34 5.91 9.37
CA GLU A 150 12.28 6.62 10.65
C GLU A 150 11.72 8.04 10.49
N GLU A 151 11.97 8.71 9.35
CA GLU A 151 11.37 10.00 9.04
C GLU A 151 9.86 9.90 8.76
N LEU A 152 9.40 8.80 8.13
CA LEU A 152 7.96 8.54 8.00
C LEU A 152 7.31 8.28 9.37
N LYS A 153 7.94 7.49 10.24
CA LYS A 153 7.45 7.30 11.62
C LYS A 153 7.36 8.63 12.37
N ALA A 154 8.38 9.49 12.22
CA ALA A 154 8.38 10.83 12.83
C ALA A 154 7.26 11.73 12.29
N LEU A 155 6.93 11.62 11.01
CA LEU A 155 5.79 12.33 10.40
C LEU A 155 4.48 11.88 11.04
N VAL A 156 4.24 10.56 11.13
CA VAL A 156 3.01 10.02 11.73
C VAL A 156 2.90 10.39 13.22
N ASP A 157 3.99 10.27 13.98
CA ASP A 157 4.00 10.63 15.41
C ASP A 157 3.76 12.14 15.63
N GLU A 158 4.27 13.01 14.75
CA GLU A 158 3.95 14.44 14.82
C GLU A 158 2.48 14.72 14.47
N ALA A 159 1.86 13.97 13.55
CA ALA A 159 0.43 14.09 13.31
C ALA A 159 -0.38 13.70 14.56
N HIS A 160 0.01 12.59 15.22
CA HIS A 160 -0.63 12.11 16.45
C HIS A 160 -0.50 13.09 17.63
N LYS A 161 0.63 13.78 17.74
CA LYS A 161 0.81 14.89 18.71
C LYS A 161 -0.27 15.97 18.59
N HIS A 162 -0.75 16.23 17.38
CA HIS A 162 -1.82 17.21 17.10
C HIS A 162 -3.20 16.55 17.05
N ASP A 163 -3.34 15.33 17.57
CA ASP A 163 -4.58 14.56 17.56
C ASP A 163 -5.10 14.32 16.12
N LEU A 164 -4.22 14.24 15.11
CA LEU A 164 -4.63 13.92 13.73
C LEU A 164 -4.52 12.43 13.47
N THR A 165 -5.60 11.79 12.99
CA THR A 165 -5.47 10.42 12.46
C THR A 165 -4.77 10.46 11.11
N VAL A 166 -3.97 9.44 10.80
CA VAL A 166 -3.27 9.30 9.52
C VAL A 166 -3.72 8.02 8.85
N ILE A 167 -4.37 8.15 7.70
CA ILE A 167 -4.87 7.04 6.88
C ILE A 167 -3.88 6.85 5.72
N LEU A 168 -3.41 5.63 5.54
CA LEU A 168 -2.53 5.27 4.42
C LEU A 168 -3.36 4.88 3.19
N ASP A 169 -2.94 5.33 2.02
CA ASP A 169 -3.44 4.78 0.77
C ASP A 169 -2.85 3.39 0.49
N LEU A 170 -3.72 2.38 0.43
CA LEU A 170 -3.39 0.97 0.32
C LEU A 170 -3.78 0.44 -1.06
N VAL A 171 -2.78 0.28 -1.92
CA VAL A 171 -2.97 -0.19 -3.30
C VAL A 171 -2.82 -1.70 -3.35
N HIS A 172 -3.88 -2.42 -2.99
CA HIS A 172 -3.93 -3.89 -3.11
C HIS A 172 -4.76 -4.38 -4.30
N SER A 173 -5.26 -3.45 -5.13
CA SER A 173 -6.05 -3.76 -6.33
C SER A 173 -5.20 -4.34 -7.47
N HIS A 174 -3.94 -3.92 -7.56
CA HIS A 174 -2.99 -4.33 -8.58
C HIS A 174 -1.53 -4.11 -8.14
N SER A 175 -0.58 -4.55 -8.96
CA SER A 175 0.86 -4.29 -8.82
C SER A 175 1.42 -3.78 -10.14
N SER A 176 2.49 -2.98 -10.08
CA SER A 176 3.24 -2.63 -11.28
C SER A 176 3.71 -3.86 -12.05
N LYS A 177 3.68 -3.79 -13.39
CA LYS A 177 4.25 -4.82 -14.28
C LYS A 177 5.78 -4.76 -14.39
N ASN A 178 6.45 -3.87 -13.66
CA ASN A 178 7.90 -3.80 -13.68
C ASN A 178 8.53 -5.08 -13.09
N VAL A 179 9.30 -5.79 -13.91
CA VAL A 179 9.95 -7.07 -13.56
C VAL A 179 11.22 -6.89 -12.74
N LEU A 180 11.97 -5.80 -12.97
CA LEU A 180 13.28 -5.59 -12.35
C LEU A 180 13.17 -5.01 -10.95
N ASP A 181 12.17 -4.14 -10.74
CA ASP A 181 12.01 -3.38 -9.50
C ASP A 181 10.84 -3.86 -8.63
N GLY A 182 9.98 -4.75 -9.15
CA GLY A 182 8.70 -5.11 -8.53
C GLY A 182 8.44 -6.61 -8.45
N LEU A 183 7.17 -6.96 -8.18
CA LEU A 183 6.73 -8.35 -7.98
C LEU A 183 6.52 -9.14 -9.27
N ASN A 184 6.48 -8.47 -10.43
CA ASN A 184 6.17 -9.13 -11.69
C ASN A 184 7.24 -10.17 -12.07
N MET A 185 6.82 -11.35 -12.54
CA MET A 185 7.71 -12.44 -12.94
C MET A 185 8.74 -12.82 -11.85
N PHE A 186 8.31 -12.78 -10.58
CA PHE A 186 9.22 -12.97 -9.42
C PHE A 186 10.01 -14.27 -9.52
N ASP A 187 9.34 -15.41 -9.69
CA ASP A 187 9.97 -16.73 -9.85
C ASP A 187 10.21 -17.13 -11.32
N GLY A 188 10.11 -16.16 -12.24
CA GLY A 188 10.16 -16.40 -13.68
C GLY A 188 8.81 -16.77 -14.31
N THR A 189 7.74 -16.94 -13.53
CA THR A 189 6.40 -17.22 -14.05
C THR A 189 5.49 -16.00 -13.98
N ASP A 190 4.46 -15.97 -14.83
CA ASP A 190 3.45 -14.92 -14.80
C ASP A 190 2.47 -15.05 -13.62
N SER A 191 2.45 -16.17 -12.90
CA SER A 191 1.39 -16.56 -11.98
C SER A 191 1.84 -16.77 -10.53
N CYS A 192 3.03 -16.27 -10.17
CA CYS A 192 3.56 -16.36 -8.80
C CYS A 192 2.68 -15.65 -7.77
N PHE A 193 2.48 -14.33 -7.93
CA PHE A 193 1.61 -13.50 -7.07
C PHE A 193 0.26 -13.17 -7.74
N PHE A 194 0.16 -13.43 -9.04
CA PHE A 194 -0.88 -12.90 -9.90
C PHE A 194 -1.68 -14.03 -10.51
N HIS A 195 -2.87 -13.72 -11.03
CA HIS A 195 -3.54 -14.66 -11.93
C HIS A 195 -2.67 -14.86 -13.19
N ASP A 196 -2.80 -16.05 -13.78
CA ASP A 196 -2.32 -16.33 -15.13
C ASP A 196 -3.26 -15.72 -16.18
N SER A 197 -2.88 -15.79 -17.45
CA SER A 197 -3.77 -15.50 -18.59
C SER A 197 -4.28 -14.03 -18.57
N PRO A 198 -5.28 -13.62 -19.39
CA PRO A 198 -5.77 -12.24 -19.39
C PRO A 198 -6.32 -11.75 -18.03
N ARG A 199 -6.74 -12.66 -17.13
CA ARG A 199 -7.22 -12.31 -15.78
C ARG A 199 -6.10 -11.68 -14.94
N GLY A 200 -4.85 -12.03 -15.20
CA GLY A 200 -3.67 -11.50 -14.51
C GLY A 200 -3.25 -10.10 -14.91
N TYR A 201 -3.95 -9.42 -15.83
CA TYR A 201 -3.51 -8.16 -16.41
C TYR A 201 -4.65 -7.13 -16.52
N HIS A 202 -4.42 -5.94 -15.97
CA HIS A 202 -5.37 -4.84 -16.04
C HIS A 202 -5.06 -3.93 -17.22
N MET A 203 -5.80 -4.09 -18.33
CA MET A 203 -5.49 -3.43 -19.61
C MET A 203 -5.40 -1.90 -19.53
N LEU A 204 -6.34 -1.23 -18.85
CA LEU A 204 -6.35 0.24 -18.77
C LEU A 204 -5.19 0.80 -17.93
N TRP A 205 -4.76 0.05 -16.93
CA TRP A 205 -3.71 0.48 -15.99
C TRP A 205 -2.35 -0.08 -16.32
N ASP A 206 -2.27 -0.95 -17.33
CA ASP A 206 -1.04 -1.60 -17.76
C ASP A 206 -0.29 -2.30 -16.60
N SER A 207 -1.04 -3.04 -15.77
CA SER A 207 -0.59 -3.58 -14.48
C SER A 207 -0.99 -5.04 -14.26
N ARG A 208 -0.50 -5.65 -13.17
CA ARG A 208 -0.75 -7.06 -12.81
C ARG A 208 -1.84 -7.19 -11.72
N CYS A 209 -2.74 -8.17 -11.87
CA CYS A 209 -3.84 -8.44 -10.94
C CYS A 209 -3.53 -9.62 -10.01
N PHE A 210 -3.63 -9.41 -8.70
CA PHE A 210 -3.32 -10.43 -7.69
C PHE A 210 -4.22 -11.66 -7.78
N ASN A 211 -3.65 -12.83 -7.50
CA ASN A 211 -4.43 -14.04 -7.26
C ASN A 211 -4.83 -14.13 -5.79
N TYR A 212 -6.01 -13.58 -5.44
CA TYR A 212 -6.49 -13.53 -4.06
C TYR A 212 -6.80 -14.91 -3.45
N LEU A 213 -6.90 -15.97 -4.26
CA LEU A 213 -7.09 -17.35 -3.79
C LEU A 213 -5.78 -17.98 -3.27
N ALA A 214 -4.63 -17.47 -3.74
CA ALA A 214 -3.35 -18.05 -3.39
C ALA A 214 -2.99 -17.73 -1.93
N ARG A 215 -2.78 -18.78 -1.13
CA ARG A 215 -2.50 -18.64 0.32
C ARG A 215 -1.33 -17.71 0.64
N GLU A 216 -0.26 -17.77 -0.15
CA GLU A 216 0.92 -16.93 0.10
C GLU A 216 0.71 -15.49 -0.37
N VAL A 217 -0.19 -15.24 -1.35
CA VAL A 217 -0.65 -13.88 -1.70
C VAL A 217 -1.52 -13.31 -0.59
N MET A 218 -2.45 -14.08 -0.04
CA MET A 218 -3.21 -13.67 1.15
C MET A 218 -2.28 -13.37 2.32
N ARG A 219 -1.29 -14.23 2.60
CA ARG A 219 -0.27 -13.96 3.64
C ARG A 219 0.43 -12.64 3.36
N PHE A 220 0.87 -12.41 2.13
CA PHE A 220 1.58 -11.20 1.74
C PHE A 220 0.74 -9.94 1.99
N LEU A 221 -0.47 -9.87 1.44
CA LEU A 221 -1.33 -8.69 1.55
C LEU A 221 -1.84 -8.44 2.97
N LEU A 222 -2.25 -9.48 3.71
CA LEU A 222 -2.70 -9.33 5.11
C LEU A 222 -1.56 -8.98 6.05
N SER A 223 -0.35 -9.51 5.81
CA SER A 223 0.83 -9.11 6.57
C SER A 223 1.23 -7.68 6.24
N ASN A 224 1.01 -7.22 5.01
CA ASN A 224 1.28 -5.84 4.62
C ASN A 224 0.39 -4.84 5.36
N ILE A 225 -0.90 -5.14 5.48
CA ILE A 225 -1.85 -4.39 6.32
C ILE A 225 -1.34 -4.29 7.75
N ARG A 226 -1.02 -5.44 8.37
CA ARG A 226 -0.51 -5.47 9.75
C ARG A 226 0.78 -4.66 9.88
N TYR A 227 1.70 -4.80 8.93
CA TYR A 227 2.98 -4.10 8.92
C TYR A 227 2.80 -2.58 8.97
N TRP A 228 1.93 -2.02 8.14
CA TRP A 228 1.70 -0.56 8.13
C TRP A 228 1.02 -0.06 9.42
N LEU A 229 0.06 -0.79 9.98
CA LEU A 229 -0.57 -0.44 11.25
C LEU A 229 0.39 -0.58 12.44
N GLU A 230 1.18 -1.64 12.48
CA GLU A 230 2.02 -1.97 13.63
C GLU A 230 3.33 -1.17 13.66
N GLU A 231 4.04 -1.09 12.53
CA GLU A 231 5.38 -0.48 12.44
C GLU A 231 5.35 1.03 12.28
N TYR A 232 4.35 1.56 11.58
CA TYR A 232 4.23 3.00 11.30
C TYR A 232 3.08 3.68 12.04
N LYS A 233 2.25 2.92 12.76
CA LYS A 233 1.12 3.45 13.53
C LYS A 233 0.12 4.24 12.70
N PHE A 234 -0.06 3.86 11.43
CA PHE A 234 -1.21 4.37 10.67
C PHE A 234 -2.52 4.01 11.39
N ASP A 235 -3.52 4.88 11.28
CA ASP A 235 -4.81 4.77 11.96
C ASP A 235 -5.88 4.15 11.05
N GLY A 236 -5.47 3.56 9.93
CA GLY A 236 -6.36 3.00 8.95
C GLY A 236 -5.86 3.10 7.53
N PHE A 237 -6.75 2.74 6.60
CA PHE A 237 -6.45 2.72 5.17
C PHE A 237 -7.59 3.28 4.31
N ARG A 238 -7.21 3.89 3.19
CA ARG A 238 -8.04 3.90 1.99
C ARG A 238 -7.60 2.75 1.11
N PHE A 239 -8.51 1.84 0.77
CA PHE A 239 -8.26 0.82 -0.23
C PHE A 239 -8.55 1.42 -1.60
N ASP A 240 -7.51 1.51 -2.42
CA ASP A 240 -7.56 2.14 -3.73
C ASP A 240 -7.99 1.16 -4.82
N GLY A 241 -8.79 1.62 -5.78
CA GLY A 241 -9.24 0.78 -6.90
C GLY A 241 -10.15 -0.39 -6.49
N VAL A 242 -10.97 -0.25 -5.45
CA VAL A 242 -11.89 -1.32 -5.00
C VAL A 242 -12.85 -1.71 -6.11
N SER A 243 -13.30 -0.78 -6.96
CA SER A 243 -14.12 -1.09 -8.14
C SER A 243 -13.42 -2.11 -9.07
N SER A 244 -12.11 -1.97 -9.27
CA SER A 244 -11.33 -2.90 -10.09
C SER A 244 -11.25 -4.27 -9.45
N MET A 245 -11.27 -4.33 -8.12
CA MET A 245 -11.26 -5.59 -7.38
C MET A 245 -12.60 -6.30 -7.51
N LEU A 246 -13.71 -5.59 -7.31
CA LEU A 246 -15.05 -6.17 -7.18
C LEU A 246 -15.60 -6.85 -8.43
N TYR A 247 -15.08 -6.51 -9.61
CA TYR A 247 -15.60 -7.01 -10.88
C TYR A 247 -14.48 -7.59 -11.74
N HIS A 248 -14.74 -8.71 -12.40
CA HIS A 248 -13.79 -9.28 -13.37
C HIS A 248 -13.54 -8.37 -14.58
N SER A 249 -14.48 -7.48 -14.89
CA SER A 249 -14.30 -6.42 -15.91
C SER A 249 -13.60 -5.18 -15.39
N HIS A 250 -13.29 -5.14 -14.09
CA HIS A 250 -12.71 -4.00 -13.37
C HIS A 250 -13.57 -2.73 -13.42
N GLY A 251 -14.87 -2.86 -13.75
CA GLY A 251 -15.76 -1.73 -14.01
C GLY A 251 -15.54 -1.03 -15.36
N LEU A 252 -14.61 -1.52 -16.20
CA LEU A 252 -14.31 -0.93 -17.49
C LEU A 252 -15.47 -1.10 -18.48
N GLY A 253 -15.89 0.01 -19.11
CA GLY A 253 -16.99 0.00 -20.06
C GLY A 253 -18.37 -0.23 -19.44
N HIS A 254 -18.48 -0.22 -18.11
CA HIS A 254 -19.75 -0.32 -17.40
C HIS A 254 -20.27 1.05 -16.98
N ASN A 255 -21.56 1.28 -17.21
CA ASN A 255 -22.30 2.35 -16.58
C ASN A 255 -23.24 1.71 -15.55
N PHE A 256 -23.00 1.95 -14.27
CA PHE A 256 -23.79 1.38 -13.19
C PHE A 256 -25.11 2.15 -13.07
N SER A 257 -26.21 1.53 -13.48
CA SER A 257 -27.56 2.12 -13.44
C SER A 257 -28.17 2.09 -12.05
N GLY A 258 -27.59 1.31 -11.13
CA GLY A 258 -28.17 1.00 -9.82
C GLY A 258 -29.01 -0.28 -9.81
N THR A 259 -29.10 -1.00 -10.93
CA THR A 259 -29.81 -2.29 -10.98
C THR A 259 -28.97 -3.37 -10.30
N TYR A 260 -29.57 -4.11 -9.36
CA TYR A 260 -28.82 -5.03 -8.49
C TYR A 260 -28.09 -6.17 -9.23
N LYS A 261 -28.55 -6.52 -10.44
CA LYS A 261 -27.91 -7.51 -11.33
C LYS A 261 -26.50 -7.10 -11.79
N GLU A 262 -26.19 -5.80 -11.78
CA GLU A 262 -24.87 -5.27 -12.14
C GLU A 262 -23.84 -5.50 -11.01
N TYR A 263 -24.32 -5.65 -9.78
CA TYR A 263 -23.48 -5.80 -8.58
C TYR A 263 -23.32 -7.26 -8.15
N PHE A 264 -24.35 -8.08 -8.37
CA PHE A 264 -24.42 -9.45 -7.89
C PHE A 264 -24.68 -10.41 -9.06
N GLY A 265 -23.63 -11.13 -9.46
CA GLY A 265 -23.70 -12.15 -10.50
C GLY A 265 -22.33 -12.73 -10.83
N LEU A 266 -22.22 -13.41 -11.97
CA LEU A 266 -20.96 -14.02 -12.41
C LEU A 266 -19.87 -13.00 -12.80
N ALA A 267 -20.22 -11.72 -12.90
CA ALA A 267 -19.27 -10.64 -13.14
C ALA A 267 -18.55 -10.18 -11.86
N THR A 268 -19.12 -10.47 -10.69
CA THR A 268 -18.58 -10.10 -9.39
C THR A 268 -17.42 -11.03 -9.04
N ASP A 269 -16.25 -10.47 -8.73
CA ASP A 269 -15.10 -11.24 -8.28
C ASP A 269 -15.25 -11.59 -6.80
N THR A 270 -15.67 -12.82 -6.52
CA THR A 270 -15.85 -13.30 -5.15
C THR A 270 -14.54 -13.50 -4.41
N ASP A 271 -13.44 -13.72 -5.13
CA ASP A 271 -12.13 -13.99 -4.53
C ASP A 271 -11.59 -12.70 -3.90
N SER A 272 -11.69 -11.60 -4.65
CA SER A 272 -11.30 -10.28 -4.16
C SER A 272 -12.24 -9.79 -3.05
N PHE A 273 -13.55 -10.04 -3.17
CA PHE A 273 -14.53 -9.65 -2.15
C PHE A 273 -14.25 -10.37 -0.81
N ASN A 274 -13.95 -11.67 -0.85
CA ASN A 274 -13.55 -12.44 0.33
C ASN A 274 -12.25 -11.91 0.94
N TYR A 275 -11.27 -11.55 0.10
CA TYR A 275 -10.04 -10.91 0.57
C TYR A 275 -10.33 -9.57 1.28
N LEU A 276 -11.20 -8.71 0.73
CA LEU A 276 -11.59 -7.43 1.35
C LEU A 276 -12.27 -7.65 2.72
N GLN A 277 -13.19 -8.62 2.81
CA GLN A 277 -13.82 -8.99 4.08
C GLN A 277 -12.80 -9.47 5.11
N LEU A 278 -11.86 -10.32 4.69
CA LEU A 278 -10.81 -10.84 5.57
C LEU A 278 -9.82 -9.73 5.99
N ALA A 279 -9.46 -8.85 5.06
CA ALA A 279 -8.61 -7.68 5.34
C ALA A 279 -9.27 -6.79 6.40
N HIS A 280 -10.55 -6.45 6.23
CA HIS A 280 -11.29 -5.68 7.23
C HIS A 280 -11.38 -6.42 8.58
N HIS A 281 -11.66 -7.73 8.56
CA HIS A 281 -11.71 -8.54 9.79
C HIS A 281 -10.38 -8.49 10.56
N VAL A 282 -9.25 -8.66 9.86
CA VAL A 282 -7.90 -8.58 10.45
C VAL A 282 -7.65 -7.19 11.03
N ILE A 283 -7.98 -6.12 10.28
CA ILE A 283 -7.82 -4.73 10.73
C ILE A 283 -8.59 -4.50 12.02
N GLN A 284 -9.90 -4.78 12.04
CA GLN A 284 -10.73 -4.50 13.22
C GLN A 284 -10.42 -5.40 14.41
N THR A 285 -9.98 -6.65 14.17
CA THR A 285 -9.63 -7.58 15.25
C THR A 285 -8.34 -7.15 15.96
N LEU A 286 -7.33 -6.71 15.20
CA LEU A 286 -6.03 -6.34 15.75
C LEU A 286 -5.98 -4.86 16.18
N PHE A 287 -6.71 -3.99 15.49
CA PHE A 287 -6.67 -2.54 15.64
C PHE A 287 -8.08 -1.94 15.53
N PRO A 288 -8.95 -2.11 16.54
CA PRO A 288 -10.37 -1.77 16.49
C PRO A 288 -10.68 -0.28 16.30
N GLU A 289 -9.72 0.60 16.57
CA GLU A 289 -9.85 2.04 16.32
C GLU A 289 -9.56 2.40 14.84
N SER A 290 -9.13 1.44 14.03
CA SER A 290 -8.76 1.70 12.63
C SER A 290 -9.96 2.06 11.77
N ILE A 291 -9.70 2.93 10.80
CA ILE A 291 -10.66 3.39 9.80
C ILE A 291 -10.34 2.75 8.46
N THR A 292 -11.35 2.19 7.79
CA THR A 292 -11.22 1.65 6.44
C THR A 292 -12.15 2.39 5.48
N ILE A 293 -11.58 2.95 4.41
CA ILE A 293 -12.29 3.70 3.38
C ILE A 293 -12.14 2.94 2.05
N ALA A 294 -13.23 2.71 1.33
CA ALA A 294 -13.18 2.15 -0.02
C ALA A 294 -13.21 3.26 -1.08
N GLU A 295 -12.21 3.29 -1.97
CA GLU A 295 -12.33 3.98 -3.25
C GLU A 295 -13.08 3.07 -4.23
N GLU A 296 -14.40 3.30 -4.30
CA GLU A 296 -15.31 2.48 -5.08
C GLU A 296 -16.29 3.41 -5.80
N VAL A 297 -16.48 3.24 -7.12
CA VAL A 297 -17.27 4.14 -7.98
C VAL A 297 -18.63 3.55 -8.35
N SER A 298 -18.78 2.23 -8.37
CA SER A 298 -19.99 1.54 -8.86
C SER A 298 -21.21 1.78 -8.00
N GLY A 299 -21.03 1.95 -6.70
CA GLY A 299 -22.15 2.05 -5.76
C GLY A 299 -22.51 0.71 -5.11
N MET A 300 -21.59 -0.27 -5.04
CA MET A 300 -21.91 -1.62 -4.58
C MET A 300 -22.67 -1.61 -3.23
N PRO A 301 -23.90 -2.16 -3.19
CA PRO A 301 -24.65 -2.25 -1.94
C PRO A 301 -23.87 -3.06 -0.89
N THR A 302 -24.11 -2.75 0.38
CA THR A 302 -23.52 -3.40 1.57
C THR A 302 -21.99 -3.34 1.71
N LEU A 303 -21.27 -2.66 0.82
CA LEU A 303 -19.81 -2.48 0.92
C LEU A 303 -19.40 -1.86 2.26
N CYS A 304 -20.17 -0.88 2.74
CA CYS A 304 -19.94 -0.21 4.03
C CYS A 304 -20.87 -0.69 5.16
N ARG A 305 -21.28 -1.97 5.13
CA ARG A 305 -22.01 -2.60 6.23
C ARG A 305 -21.10 -3.56 7.01
N PRO A 306 -21.33 -3.76 8.32
CA PRO A 306 -20.56 -4.69 9.13
C PRO A 306 -20.51 -6.11 8.54
N LEU A 307 -19.39 -6.82 8.78
CA LEU A 307 -19.22 -8.21 8.34
C LEU A 307 -20.30 -9.13 8.89
N ALA A 308 -20.72 -8.93 10.15
CA ALA A 308 -21.77 -9.73 10.80
C ALA A 308 -23.14 -9.59 10.12
N GLU A 309 -23.34 -8.55 9.31
CA GLU A 309 -24.56 -8.35 8.50
C GLU A 309 -24.40 -8.83 7.06
N GLY A 310 -23.26 -9.45 6.72
CA GLY A 310 -22.92 -9.87 5.36
C GLY A 310 -22.38 -8.76 4.46
N GLY A 311 -21.97 -7.61 5.02
CA GLY A 311 -21.29 -6.54 4.28
C GLY A 311 -19.80 -6.81 4.07
N ALA A 312 -19.11 -5.88 3.39
CA ALA A 312 -17.64 -5.97 3.22
C ALA A 312 -16.85 -5.38 4.41
N GLY A 313 -17.52 -4.64 5.29
CA GLY A 313 -16.96 -4.12 6.53
C GLY A 313 -16.46 -2.68 6.48
N PHE A 314 -16.22 -2.09 5.30
CA PHE A 314 -15.67 -0.72 5.21
C PHE A 314 -16.46 0.30 6.03
N ASP A 315 -15.76 1.24 6.69
CA ASP A 315 -16.41 2.30 7.46
C ASP A 315 -17.02 3.36 6.53
N TYR A 316 -16.32 3.69 5.45
CA TYR A 316 -16.71 4.72 4.49
C TYR A 316 -16.45 4.29 3.05
N ARG A 317 -17.12 4.95 2.11
CA ARG A 317 -16.78 4.97 0.69
C ARG A 317 -16.61 6.40 0.22
N LEU A 318 -15.80 6.61 -0.81
CA LEU A 318 -15.72 7.92 -1.45
C LEU A 318 -16.97 8.21 -2.30
N ALA A 319 -17.45 9.46 -2.23
CA ALA A 319 -18.56 9.96 -3.05
C ALA A 319 -18.03 10.48 -4.40
N MET A 320 -17.51 9.57 -5.22
CA MET A 320 -16.67 9.89 -6.40
C MET A 320 -17.41 10.58 -7.54
N ALA A 321 -18.75 10.52 -7.58
CA ALA A 321 -19.54 11.20 -8.61
C ALA A 321 -19.74 12.70 -8.33
N ILE A 322 -19.48 13.18 -7.12
CA ILE A 322 -19.69 14.60 -6.76
C ILE A 322 -18.76 15.55 -7.55
N PRO A 323 -17.44 15.29 -7.66
CA PRO A 323 -16.55 16.14 -8.46
C PRO A 323 -17.01 16.31 -9.93
N ASP A 324 -17.53 15.26 -10.57
CA ASP A 324 -18.00 15.31 -11.96
C ASP A 324 -19.15 16.30 -12.16
N LEU A 325 -19.98 16.53 -11.13
CA LEU A 325 -21.07 17.51 -11.20
C LEU A 325 -20.58 18.96 -11.18
N TRP A 326 -19.43 19.23 -10.57
CA TRP A 326 -18.84 20.57 -10.51
C TRP A 326 -17.95 20.88 -11.72
N ILE A 327 -17.45 19.85 -12.42
CA ILE A 327 -16.65 19.99 -13.63
C ILE A 327 -17.53 20.27 -14.87
N LYS A 328 -18.73 19.67 -14.94
CA LYS A 328 -19.69 19.84 -16.04
C LYS A 328 -20.23 21.25 -16.15
#